data_AF-A0A7U4GH23-F1
#
_entry.id   AF-A0A7U4GH23-F1
#
_cell.length_a   1.000
_cell.length_b   1.000
_cell.length_c   1.000
_cell.angle_alpha   90.00
_cell.angle_beta   90.00
_cell.angle_gamma   90.00
#
_symmetry.space_group_name_H-M   'P 1'
#
loop_
_entity.id
_entity.type
_entity.pdbx_description
1 polymer ?
#
loop_
_entity_poly.entity_id
_entity_poly.type
_entity_poly.pdbx_seq_one_letter_code
_entity_poly.pdbx_strand_id
1 'polypeptide(L)'
;MSFLHTKEHLDRGDTVAVECSHQVNVLVMTDNDFNNYKNNRGFNYHGGFFSHFPAHVTVPNTGSWNIVIALPPGRQANIRHSIRIIPA
;
A
#
# COMPACT_ATOMS: atom_id res chain seq x y z
N MET A 1 3.56 14.46 3.40
CA MET A 1 4.09 13.09 3.61
C MET A 1 4.62 12.58 2.29
N SER A 2 5.74 11.84 2.27
CA SER A 2 6.27 11.21 1.06
C SER A 2 5.79 9.77 0.99
N PHE A 3 5.38 9.32 -0.18
CA PHE A 3 4.93 7.95 -0.40
C PHE A 3 5.21 7.52 -1.84
N LEU A 4 5.30 6.21 -2.05
CA LEU A 4 5.20 5.60 -3.37
C LEU A 4 3.76 5.12 -3.55
N HIS A 5 3.24 5.21 -4.77
CA HIS A 5 1.85 4.91 -5.07
C HIS A 5 1.73 4.23 -6.42
N THR A 6 0.92 3.19 -6.45
CA THR A 6 0.35 2.63 -7.68
C THR A 6 -1.14 2.39 -7.49
N LYS A 7 -1.87 2.27 -8.59
CA LYS A 7 -3.29 1.96 -8.60
C LYS A 7 -3.52 0.75 -9.48
N GLU A 8 -4.19 -0.25 -8.93
CA GLU A 8 -4.48 -1.51 -9.62
C GLU A 8 -5.98 -1.82 -9.53
N HIS A 9 -6.49 -2.55 -10.51
CA HIS A 9 -7.77 -3.23 -10.40
C HIS A 9 -7.51 -4.62 -9.84
N LEU A 10 -8.15 -4.97 -8.73
CA LEU A 10 -7.94 -6.23 -8.02
C LEU A 10 -9.29 -6.91 -7.83
N ASP A 11 -9.29 -8.24 -7.93
CA ASP A 11 -10.44 -9.06 -7.62
C ASP A 11 -10.54 -9.37 -6.12
N ARG A 12 -11.76 -9.68 -5.65
CA ARG A 12 -12.00 -10.12 -4.27
C ARG A 12 -11.08 -11.32 -3.98
N GLY A 13 -10.27 -11.19 -2.92
CA GLY A 13 -9.36 -12.24 -2.47
C GLY A 13 -7.93 -12.10 -3.03
N ASP A 14 -7.71 -11.26 -4.04
CA ASP A 14 -6.36 -10.95 -4.50
C ASP A 14 -5.52 -10.36 -3.37
N THR A 15 -4.25 -10.74 -3.34
CA THR A 15 -3.31 -10.30 -2.31
C THR A 15 -2.20 -9.46 -2.92
N VAL A 16 -2.10 -8.23 -2.43
CA VAL A 16 -0.98 -7.34 -2.73
C VAL A 16 0.21 -7.79 -1.89
N ALA A 17 1.24 -8.33 -2.54
CA ALA A 17 2.51 -8.69 -1.93
C ALA A 17 3.53 -7.59 -2.22
N VAL A 18 3.99 -6.90 -1.18
CA VAL A 18 4.97 -5.82 -1.28
C VAL A 18 6.29 -6.29 -0.70
N GLU A 19 7.37 -6.13 -1.45
CA GLU A 19 8.74 -6.23 -0.95
C GLU A 19 9.27 -4.83 -0.65
N CYS A 20 10.00 -4.68 0.45
CA CYS A 20 10.64 -3.41 0.80
C CYS A 20 11.93 -3.61 1.58
N SER A 21 12.97 -2.82 1.28
CA SER A 21 14.23 -2.84 2.02
C SER A 21 14.18 -2.16 3.39
N HIS A 22 13.05 -1.54 3.74
CA HIS A 22 12.85 -0.78 4.97
C HIS A 22 11.52 -1.11 5.62
N GLN A 23 11.46 -0.97 6.94
CA GLN A 23 10.20 -1.03 7.68
C GLN A 23 9.35 0.20 7.32
N VAL A 24 8.14 -0.05 6.83
CA VAL A 24 7.26 0.98 6.25
C VAL A 24 5.80 0.62 6.49
N ASN A 25 4.92 1.60 6.33
CA ASN A 25 3.50 1.29 6.21
C ASN A 25 3.20 0.90 4.76
N VAL A 26 2.52 -0.24 4.58
CA VAL A 26 1.89 -0.64 3.33
C VAL A 26 0.38 -0.50 3.54
N LEU A 27 -0.24 0.40 2.78
CA LEU A 27 -1.64 0.75 2.93
C LEU A 27 -2.35 0.52 1.58
N VAL A 28 -3.38 -0.31 1.58
CA VAL A 28 -4.21 -0.59 0.41
C VAL A 28 -5.61 -0.02 0.68
N MET A 29 -6.06 0.89 -0.17
CA MET A 29 -7.27 1.69 0.12
C MET A 29 -8.04 2.09 -1.13
N THR A 30 -9.29 2.51 -0.95
CA THR A 30 -10.14 2.98 -2.06
C THR A 30 -9.68 4.33 -2.60
N ASP A 31 -10.24 4.78 -3.74
CA ASP A 31 -9.96 6.12 -4.28
C ASP A 31 -10.34 7.26 -3.32
N ASN A 32 -11.47 7.10 -2.62
CA ASN A 32 -11.92 8.10 -1.65
C ASN A 32 -10.96 8.18 -0.45
N ASP A 33 -10.55 7.01 0.07
CA ASP A 33 -9.59 6.93 1.18
C ASP A 33 -8.21 7.44 0.79
N PHE A 34 -7.74 7.15 -0.43
CA PHE A 34 -6.47 7.69 -0.94
C PHE A 34 -6.50 9.21 -1.06
N ASN A 35 -7.62 9.77 -1.55
CA ASN A 35 -7.82 11.22 -1.58
C ASN A 35 -7.84 11.82 -0.17
N ASN A 36 -8.39 11.13 0.82
CA ASN A 36 -8.34 11.58 2.20
C ASN A 36 -6.93 11.47 2.80
N TYR A 37 -6.22 10.36 2.55
CA TYR A 37 -4.84 10.13 2.98
C TYR A 37 -3.90 11.24 2.50
N LYS A 38 -3.88 11.54 1.19
CA LYS A 38 -2.98 12.56 0.63
C LYS A 38 -3.28 13.98 1.12
N ASN A 39 -4.49 14.22 1.62
CA ASN A 39 -4.95 15.50 2.17
C ASN A 39 -4.94 15.52 3.71
N ASN A 40 -4.36 14.52 4.38
CA ASN A 40 -4.31 14.40 5.84
C ASN A 40 -5.70 14.44 6.52
N ARG A 41 -6.72 13.85 5.90
CA ARG A 41 -8.07 13.68 6.47
C ARG A 41 -8.23 12.27 7.05
N GLY A 42 -9.36 11.97 7.68
CA GLY A 42 -9.68 10.59 8.09
C GLY A 42 -9.88 9.67 6.89
N PHE A 43 -9.23 8.50 6.90
CA PHE A 43 -9.28 7.49 5.83
C PHE A 43 -9.24 6.09 6.41
N ASN A 44 -9.77 5.11 5.67
CA ASN A 44 -9.68 3.69 5.98
C ASN A 44 -8.66 3.01 5.06
N TYR A 45 -8.11 1.88 5.50
CA TYR A 45 -7.16 1.10 4.73
C TYR A 45 -7.10 -0.35 5.20
N HIS A 46 -6.59 -1.21 4.32
CA HIS A 46 -6.08 -2.54 4.65
C HIS A 46 -4.55 -2.51 4.70
N GLY A 47 -3.96 -3.31 5.58
CA GLY A 47 -2.51 -3.32 5.81
C GLY A 47 -2.12 -2.59 7.10
N GLY A 48 -0.96 -1.93 7.11
CA GLY A 48 -0.40 -1.31 8.31
C GLY A 48 1.12 -1.24 8.26
N PHE A 49 1.74 -1.21 9.44
CA PHE A 49 3.19 -1.17 9.59
C PHE A 49 3.78 -2.58 9.46
N PHE A 50 4.76 -2.74 8.56
CA PHE A 50 5.47 -4.00 8.36
C PHE A 50 6.96 -3.81 8.63
N SER A 51 7.52 -4.75 9.41
CA SER A 51 8.95 -4.85 9.69
C SER A 51 9.62 -6.04 8.99
N HIS A 52 8.83 -6.93 8.41
CA HIS A 52 9.25 -8.12 7.67
C HIS A 52 8.52 -8.15 6.33
N PHE A 53 9.22 -8.56 5.28
CA PHE A 53 8.73 -8.56 3.90
C PHE A 53 8.95 -9.94 3.26
N PRO A 54 8.07 -10.36 2.33
CA PRO A 54 6.99 -9.58 1.74
C PRO A 54 5.80 -9.33 2.68
N ALA A 55 5.24 -8.12 2.62
CA ALA A 55 4.01 -7.73 3.30
C ALA A 55 2.82 -8.13 2.44
N HIS A 56 1.87 -8.88 3.00
CA HIS A 56 0.69 -9.37 2.30
C HIS A 56 -0.56 -8.62 2.76
N VAL A 57 -1.29 -8.03 1.82
CA VAL A 57 -2.54 -7.32 2.08
C VAL A 57 -3.61 -7.80 1.11
N THR A 58 -4.56 -8.60 1.60
CA THR A 58 -5.68 -9.12 0.82
C THR A 58 -6.80 -8.10 0.71
N VAL A 59 -7.34 -7.91 -0.50
CA VAL A 59 -8.48 -7.01 -0.70
C VAL A 59 -9.81 -7.74 -0.43
N PRO A 60 -10.76 -7.09 0.28
CA PRO A 60 -12.02 -7.74 0.63
C PRO A 60 -13.04 -7.78 -0.52
N ASN A 61 -12.88 -6.95 -1.55
CA ASN A 61 -13.85 -6.78 -2.63
C ASN A 61 -13.15 -6.47 -3.95
N THR A 62 -13.73 -6.92 -5.07
CA THR A 62 -13.30 -6.54 -6.42
C THR A 62 -13.45 -5.04 -6.62
N GLY A 63 -12.44 -4.40 -7.20
CA GLY A 63 -12.49 -2.98 -7.53
C GLY A 63 -11.12 -2.34 -7.74
N SER A 64 -11.13 -1.02 -7.83
CA SER A 64 -9.91 -0.22 -7.96
C SER A 64 -9.31 0.09 -6.58
N TRP A 65 -8.05 -0.27 -6.39
CA TRP A 65 -7.33 -0.12 -5.13
C TRP A 65 -6.06 0.70 -5.33
N ASN A 66 -5.80 1.60 -4.39
CA ASN A 66 -4.59 2.40 -4.31
C ASN A 66 -3.64 1.73 -3.32
N ILE A 67 -2.45 1.36 -3.78
CA ILE A 67 -1.41 0.73 -2.98
C ILE A 67 -0.36 1.79 -2.66
N VAL A 68 -0.20 2.07 -1.37
CA VAL A 68 0.67 3.12 -0.86
C VAL A 68 1.76 2.51 0.00
N ILE A 69 3.02 2.82 -0.33
CA ILE A 69 4.17 2.55 0.54
C ILE A 69 4.57 3.89 1.17
N ALA A 70 4.22 4.09 2.45
CA ALA A 70 4.47 5.35 3.14
C ALA A 70 5.94 5.43 3.55
N LEU A 71 6.63 6.47 3.06
CA LEU A 71 8.05 6.62 3.30
C LEU A 71 8.31 7.34 4.64
N PRO A 72 9.27 6.85 5.44
CA PRO A 72 9.66 7.55 6.66
C PRO A 72 10.25 8.94 6.34
N PRO A 73 10.01 9.95 7.20
CA PRO A 73 10.59 11.28 7.03
C PRO A 73 12.12 11.23 6.90
N GLY A 74 12.70 12.03 6.01
CA GLY A 74 14.15 12.16 5.86
C GLY A 74 14.87 10.99 5.16
N ARG A 75 14.16 9.93 4.76
CA ARG A 75 14.71 8.80 3.98
C ARG A 75 14.12 8.78 2.57
N GLN A 76 14.63 9.66 1.69
CA GLN A 76 14.25 9.68 0.29
C GLN A 76 15.27 9.02 -0.66
N ALA A 77 16.47 8.69 -0.19
CA ALA A 77 17.51 8.11 -1.04
C ALA A 77 17.61 6.58 -0.85
N ASN A 78 17.25 5.84 -1.90
CA ASN A 78 17.52 4.40 -2.12
C ASN A 78 16.61 3.35 -1.42
N ILE A 79 15.30 3.58 -1.35
CA ILE A 79 14.35 2.50 -0.99
C ILE A 79 14.16 1.57 -2.19
N ARG A 80 14.51 0.29 -2.00
CA ARG A 80 14.22 -0.78 -2.96
C ARG A 80 12.89 -1.41 -2.58
N HIS A 81 11.99 -1.51 -3.54
CA HIS A 81 10.68 -2.08 -3.34
C HIS A 81 10.20 -2.79 -4.60
N SER A 82 9.26 -3.71 -4.46
CA SER A 82 8.49 -4.26 -5.59
C SER A 82 7.09 -4.59 -5.13
N ILE A 83 6.13 -4.53 -6.05
CA ILE A 83 4.73 -4.87 -5.80
C ILE A 83 4.37 -6.02 -6.74
N ARG A 84 3.74 -7.06 -6.20
CA ARG A 84 3.20 -8.18 -6.96
C ARG A 84 1.77 -8.43 -6.52
N ILE A 85 0.93 -8.82 -7.47
CA ILE A 85 -0.43 -9.27 -7.19
C ILE A 85 -0.42 -10.80 -7.23
N ILE A 86 -0.92 -11.40 -6.16
CA ILE A 86 -1.16 -12.83 -6.05
C ILE A 86 -2.67 -13.02 -6.23
N PRO A 87 -3.13 -13.61 -7.35
CA PRO A 87 -4.54 -13.88 -7.57
C PRO A 87 -5.12 -14.80 -6.50
N ALA A 88 -6.42 -14.64 -6.20
CA ALA A 88 -7.18 -15.50 -5.30
C ALA A 88 -7.22 -16.98 -5.73
#